data_AF-A0AAW9T6L5-F1
#
_entry.id   AF-A0AAW9T6L5-F1
#
_cell.length_a   1.000
_cell.length_b   1.000
_cell.length_c   1.000
_cell.angle_alpha   90.00
_cell.angle_beta   90.00
_cell.angle_gamma   90.00
#
_symmetry.space_group_name_H-M   'P 1'
#
loop_
_entity.id
_entity.type
_entity.pdbx_description
1 polymer ?
#
loop_
_entity_poly.entity_id
_entity_poly.type
_entity_poly.pdbx_seq_one_letter_code
_entity_poly.pdbx_strand_id
1 'polypeptide(L)'
;MDFDFADYTYSGLLGLFSAVIGMCYPLMIQAIDRIDEKYQVVRFVELFKEETVYARFQKLILLAIGFAIIAPFALFVMKGILWMQMFVLVCHTLVVLNLLLYVVRLYKLILIYNDPSLFCKHLINKPEECLLEFIDLAKYAAKRENINLYNSCMRRVYELLSKDDEL
;
A
#
# COMPACT_ATOMS: atom_id res chain seq x y z
N MET A 1 -27.34 32.21 13.90
CA MET A 1 -26.17 31.58 13.25
C MET A 1 -26.52 30.13 13.11
N ASP A 2 -26.92 29.68 11.93
CA ASP A 2 -26.96 28.25 11.64
C ASP A 2 -25.52 27.77 11.67
N PHE A 3 -25.22 26.87 12.60
CA PHE A 3 -23.94 26.20 12.62
C PHE A 3 -23.94 25.30 11.39
N ASP A 4 -23.25 25.70 10.31
CA ASP A 4 -23.19 24.93 9.06
C ASP A 4 -22.23 23.74 9.25
N PHE A 5 -22.63 22.84 10.15
CA PHE A 5 -21.89 21.68 10.62
C PHE A 5 -21.43 20.80 9.45
N ALA A 6 -22.24 20.73 8.39
CA ALA A 6 -21.92 20.00 7.17
C ALA A 6 -20.69 20.60 6.46
N ASP A 7 -20.64 21.92 6.29
CA ASP A 7 -19.57 22.61 5.57
C ASP A 7 -18.24 22.54 6.32
N TYR A 8 -18.26 22.74 7.64
CA TYR A 8 -17.06 22.62 8.47
C TYR A 8 -16.53 21.19 8.51
N THR A 9 -17.41 20.20 8.66
CA THR A 9 -16.99 18.80 8.70
C THR A 9 -16.49 18.35 7.34
N TYR A 10 -17.16 18.73 6.25
CA TYR A 10 -16.70 18.46 4.90
C TYR A 10 -15.31 19.07 4.64
N SER A 11 -15.11 20.34 5.00
CA SER A 11 -13.82 21.02 4.87
C SER A 11 -12.73 20.34 5.70
N GLY A 12 -13.04 19.91 6.93
CA GLY A 12 -12.13 19.17 7.79
C GLY A 12 -11.73 17.81 7.20
N LEU A 13 -12.70 17.05 6.68
CA LEU A 13 -12.46 15.76 6.03
C LEU A 13 -11.63 15.93 4.74
N LEU A 14 -11.91 16.97 3.95
CA LEU A 14 -11.12 17.32 2.77
C LEU A 14 -9.67 17.69 3.15
N GLY A 15 -9.49 18.43 4.23
CA GLY A 15 -8.16 18.77 4.76
C GLY A 15 -7.38 17.53 5.19
N LEU A 16 -8.00 16.61 5.93
CA LEU A 16 -7.40 15.33 6.30
C LEU A 16 -7.03 14.50 5.07
N PHE A 17 -7.93 14.41 4.11
CA PHE A 17 -7.71 13.72 2.85
C PHE A 17 -6.52 14.30 2.06
N SER A 18 -6.46 15.63 1.92
CA SER A 18 -5.36 16.33 1.25
C SER A 18 -4.02 16.07 1.95
N ALA A 19 -3.99 16.09 3.29
CA ALA A 19 -2.79 15.79 4.05
C ALA A 19 -2.33 14.34 3.82
N VAL A 20 -3.27 13.39 3.84
CA VAL A 20 -2.98 11.98 3.57
C VAL A 20 -2.37 11.78 2.19
N ILE A 21 -2.98 12.33 1.14
CA ILE A 21 -2.44 12.23 -0.23
C ILE A 21 -1.05 12.87 -0.32
N GLY A 22 -0.90 14.08 0.23
CA GLY A 22 0.35 14.84 0.21
C GLY A 22 1.50 14.11 0.89
N MET A 23 1.23 13.27 1.90
CA MET A 23 2.25 12.44 2.55
C MET A 23 2.45 11.09 1.87
N CYS A 24 1.36 10.42 1.47
CA CYS A 24 1.41 9.03 1.03
C CYS A 24 2.06 8.85 -0.34
N TYR A 25 1.80 9.76 -1.29
CA TYR A 25 2.40 9.66 -2.63
C TYR A 25 3.93 9.78 -2.59
N PRO A 26 4.53 10.79 -1.93
CA PRO A 26 5.97 10.85 -1.74
C PRO A 26 6.53 9.63 -1.02
N LEU A 27 5.86 9.13 0.03
CA LEU A 27 6.26 7.93 0.75
C LEU A 27 6.29 6.69 -0.16
N MET A 28 5.31 6.55 -1.05
CA MET A 28 5.28 5.46 -2.03
C MET A 28 6.43 5.53 -3.03
N ILE A 29 6.67 6.72 -3.60
CA ILE A 29 7.76 6.92 -4.55
C ILE A 29 9.10 6.67 -3.87
N GLN A 30 9.29 7.21 -2.67
CA GLN A 30 10.50 6.97 -1.87
C GLN A 30 10.71 5.49 -1.54
N ALA A 31 9.64 4.73 -1.26
CA ALA A 31 9.75 3.29 -1.04
C ALA A 31 10.20 2.56 -2.31
N ILE A 32 9.65 2.92 -3.47
CA ILE A 32 10.03 2.36 -4.76
C ILE A 32 11.50 2.67 -5.06
N ASP A 33 11.91 3.93 -4.94
CA ASP A 33 13.29 4.36 -5.21
C ASP A 33 14.27 3.65 -4.25
N ARG A 34 13.90 3.48 -2.99
CA ARG A 34 14.74 2.80 -2.00
C ARG A 34 14.86 1.30 -2.28
N ILE A 35 13.82 0.65 -2.78
CA ILE A 35 13.87 -0.75 -3.22
C ILE A 35 14.78 -0.86 -4.44
N ASP A 36 14.59 0.01 -5.43
CA ASP A 36 15.38 0.03 -6.66
C ASP A 36 16.87 0.29 -6.38
N GLU A 37 17.19 1.30 -5.57
CA GLU A 37 18.57 1.63 -5.19
C GLU A 37 19.23 0.50 -4.38
N LYS A 38 18.48 -0.13 -3.47
CA LYS A 38 19.01 -1.15 -2.59
C LYS A 38 19.31 -2.45 -3.30
N TYR A 39 18.37 -2.93 -4.11
CA TYR A 39 18.48 -4.24 -4.72
C TYR A 39 19.01 -4.17 -6.15
N GLN A 40 18.85 -3.04 -6.84
CA GLN A 40 19.21 -2.83 -8.26
C GLN A 40 18.60 -3.89 -9.19
N VAL A 41 17.39 -4.36 -8.84
CA VAL A 41 16.65 -5.38 -9.58
C VAL A 41 15.22 -4.90 -9.76
N VAL A 42 14.84 -4.70 -11.03
CA VAL A 42 13.52 -4.17 -11.43
C VAL A 42 12.37 -5.06 -10.94
N ARG A 43 12.58 -6.38 -10.87
CA ARG A 43 11.55 -7.34 -10.44
C ARG A 43 11.02 -7.09 -9.04
N PHE A 44 11.83 -6.58 -8.10
CA PHE A 44 11.34 -6.30 -6.75
C PHE A 44 10.42 -5.07 -6.69
N VAL A 45 10.63 -4.11 -7.60
CA VAL A 45 9.73 -2.97 -7.78
C VAL A 45 8.40 -3.43 -8.39
N GLU A 46 8.45 -4.34 -9.36
CA GLU A 46 7.24 -4.95 -9.95
C GLU A 46 6.47 -5.74 -8.90
N LEU A 47 7.15 -6.57 -8.11
CA LEU A 47 6.51 -7.34 -7.03
C LEU A 47 5.82 -6.43 -6.01
N PHE A 48 6.46 -5.32 -5.64
CA PHE A 48 5.87 -4.32 -4.74
C PHE A 48 4.62 -3.65 -5.34
N LYS A 49 4.61 -3.40 -6.65
CA LYS A 49 3.46 -2.82 -7.36
C LYS A 49 2.31 -3.82 -7.53
N GLU A 50 2.63 -5.10 -7.68
CA GLU A 50 1.65 -6.19 -7.78
C GLU A 50 1.03 -6.58 -6.44
N GLU A 51 1.59 -6.13 -5.33
CA GLU A 51 0.99 -6.36 -4.01
C GLU A 51 -0.46 -5.90 -3.98
N THR A 52 -1.35 -6.80 -3.54
CA THR A 52 -2.79 -6.53 -3.48
C THR A 52 -3.09 -5.33 -2.59
N VAL A 53 -2.23 -5.05 -1.59
CA VAL A 53 -2.32 -3.88 -0.72
C VAL A 53 -2.10 -2.59 -1.49
N TYR A 54 -1.10 -2.54 -2.38
CA TYR A 54 -0.80 -1.38 -3.22
C TYR A 54 -1.95 -1.12 -4.21
N ALA A 55 -2.40 -2.17 -4.91
CA ALA A 55 -3.51 -2.06 -5.86
C ALA A 55 -4.82 -1.61 -5.17
N ARG A 56 -5.12 -2.13 -3.96
CA ARG A 56 -6.29 -1.69 -3.17
C ARG A 56 -6.16 -0.26 -2.68
N PHE A 57 -4.96 0.16 -2.27
CA PHE A 57 -4.71 1.53 -1.85
C PHE A 57 -4.96 2.53 -2.98
N GLN A 58 -4.46 2.23 -4.18
CA GLN A 58 -4.66 3.10 -5.35
C GLN A 58 -6.14 3.19 -5.76
N LYS A 59 -6.88 2.08 -5.70
CA LYS A 59 -8.34 2.09 -5.91
C LYS A 59 -9.07 2.92 -4.85
N LEU A 60 -8.66 2.84 -3.58
CA LEU A 60 -9.24 3.62 -2.48
C LEU A 60 -8.97 5.12 -2.64
N ILE A 61 -7.77 5.50 -3.06
CA ILE A 61 -7.46 6.90 -3.38
C ILE A 61 -8.39 7.39 -4.49
N LEU A 62 -8.52 6.65 -5.58
CA LEU A 62 -9.37 7.05 -6.70
C LEU A 62 -10.83 7.22 -6.27
N LEU A 63 -11.32 6.28 -5.45
CA LEU A 63 -12.67 6.36 -4.87
C LEU A 63 -12.82 7.59 -3.96
N ALA A 64 -11.82 7.87 -3.11
CA ALA A 64 -11.83 9.02 -2.21
C ALA A 64 -11.78 10.36 -2.97
N ILE A 65 -11.02 10.45 -4.08
CA ILE A 65 -11.03 11.62 -4.97
C ILE A 65 -12.44 11.81 -5.57
N GLY A 66 -13.04 10.73 -6.07
CA GLY A 66 -14.40 10.77 -6.61
C GLY A 66 -15.40 11.27 -5.58
N PHE A 67 -15.34 10.75 -4.34
CA PHE A 67 -16.19 11.20 -3.25
C PHE A 67 -15.93 12.67 -2.87
N ALA A 68 -14.68 13.12 -2.82
CA ALA A 68 -14.35 14.51 -2.53
C ALA A 68 -14.93 15.48 -3.57
N ILE A 69 -14.95 15.10 -4.84
CA ILE A 69 -15.53 15.95 -5.91
C ILE A 69 -17.07 15.91 -5.87
N ILE A 70 -17.68 14.74 -5.65
CA ILE A 70 -19.14 14.55 -5.72
C ILE A 70 -19.86 15.07 -4.45
N ALA A 71 -19.26 14.92 -3.28
CA ALA A 71 -19.83 15.31 -1.99
C ALA A 71 -20.37 16.76 -1.91
N PRO A 72 -19.66 17.81 -2.38
CA PRO A 72 -20.18 19.18 -2.30
C PRO A 72 -21.41 19.39 -3.18
N PHE A 73 -21.47 18.76 -4.37
CA PHE A 73 -22.66 18.81 -5.22
C PHE A 73 -23.84 18.07 -4.58
N ALA A 74 -23.59 16.91 -3.96
CA ALA A 74 -24.63 16.16 -3.24
C ALA A 74 -25.18 16.96 -2.06
N LEU A 75 -24.31 17.60 -1.27
CA LEU A 75 -24.70 18.46 -0.15
C LEU A 75 -25.51 19.68 -0.60
N PHE A 76 -25.16 20.26 -1.76
CA PHE A 76 -25.88 21.37 -2.36
C PHE A 76 -27.30 20.98 -2.81
N VAL A 77 -27.46 19.84 -3.49
CA VAL A 77 -28.78 19.35 -3.96
C VAL A 77 -29.68 18.96 -2.79
N MET A 78 -29.11 18.42 -1.72
CA MET A 78 -29.84 17.95 -0.53
C MET A 78 -30.07 19.06 0.51
N LYS A 79 -29.82 20.33 0.15
CA LYS A 79 -30.00 21.48 1.04
C LYS A 79 -31.45 21.56 1.52
N GLY A 80 -31.65 21.33 2.82
CA GLY A 80 -32.96 21.29 3.47
C GLY A 80 -33.37 19.92 4.03
N ILE A 81 -32.66 18.83 3.70
CA ILE A 81 -32.91 17.48 4.23
C ILE A 81 -31.73 17.04 5.11
N LEU A 82 -31.80 17.36 6.41
CA LEU A 82 -30.73 17.11 7.38
C LEU A 82 -30.29 15.63 7.46
N TRP A 83 -31.24 14.68 7.37
CA TRP A 83 -30.93 13.25 7.43
C TRP A 83 -30.06 12.77 6.26
N MET A 84 -30.32 13.26 5.05
CA MET A 84 -29.53 12.89 3.86
C MET A 84 -28.13 13.51 3.90
N GLN A 85 -28.01 14.76 4.36
CA GLN A 85 -26.71 15.42 4.53
C GLN A 85 -25.84 14.68 5.56
N MET A 86 -26.40 14.29 6.70
CA MET A 86 -25.70 13.48 7.71
C MET A 86 -25.25 12.13 7.16
N PHE A 87 -26.07 11.46 6.34
CA PHE A 87 -25.70 10.20 5.71
C PHE A 87 -24.48 10.35 4.79
N VAL A 88 -24.48 11.35 3.91
CA VAL A 88 -23.35 11.64 3.00
C VAL A 88 -22.06 11.91 3.80
N LEU A 89 -22.17 12.68 4.88
CA LEU A 89 -21.05 13.05 5.74
C LEU A 89 -20.46 11.84 6.51
N VAL A 90 -21.33 10.96 7.01
CA VAL A 90 -20.91 9.69 7.64
C VAL A 90 -20.23 8.78 6.63
N CYS A 91 -20.78 8.65 5.42
CA CYS A 91 -20.14 7.90 4.34
C CYS A 91 -18.74 8.46 4.01
N HIS A 92 -18.61 9.77 3.87
CA HIS A 92 -17.31 10.40 3.61
C HIS A 92 -16.31 10.17 4.74
N THR A 93 -16.76 10.27 6.00
CA THR A 93 -15.94 9.98 7.18
C THR A 93 -15.45 8.53 7.19
N LEU A 94 -16.33 7.57 6.87
CA LEU A 94 -15.96 6.15 6.77
C LEU A 94 -14.95 5.89 5.65
N VAL A 95 -15.07 6.58 4.51
CA VAL A 95 -14.09 6.48 3.41
C VAL A 95 -12.74 7.01 3.85
N VAL A 96 -12.68 8.18 4.48
CA VAL A 96 -11.42 8.78 4.99
C VAL A 96 -10.80 7.91 6.09
N LEU A 97 -11.61 7.35 6.99
CA LEU A 97 -11.15 6.43 8.03
C LEU A 97 -10.56 5.14 7.44
N ASN A 98 -11.24 4.54 6.45
CA ASN A 98 -10.71 3.38 5.74
C ASN A 98 -9.40 3.73 5.03
N LEU A 99 -9.33 4.88 4.36
CA LEU A 99 -8.12 5.36 3.71
C LEU A 99 -6.95 5.41 4.70
N LEU A 100 -7.13 6.02 5.88
CA LEU A 100 -6.11 6.09 6.94
C LEU A 100 -5.64 4.70 7.40
N LEU A 101 -6.55 3.74 7.59
CA LEU A 101 -6.18 2.36 7.96
C LEU A 101 -5.33 1.69 6.87
N TYR A 102 -5.65 1.93 5.60
CA TYR A 102 -4.86 1.41 4.48
C TYR A 102 -3.49 2.09 4.34
N VAL A 103 -3.37 3.37 4.66
CA VAL A 103 -2.08 4.07 4.75
C VAL A 103 -1.18 3.40 5.78
N VAL A 104 -1.70 3.10 6.97
CA VAL A 104 -0.94 2.40 8.02
C VAL A 104 -0.52 1.00 7.56
N ARG A 105 -1.40 0.28 6.84
CA ARG A 105 -1.04 -1.02 6.25
C ARG A 105 0.03 -0.91 5.17
N LEU A 106 -0.05 0.10 4.32
CA LEU A 106 0.94 0.38 3.29
C LEU A 106 2.30 0.72 3.91
N TYR A 107 2.31 1.52 4.99
CA TYR A 107 3.53 1.82 5.74
C TYR A 107 4.17 0.55 6.32
N LYS A 108 3.37 -0.37 6.88
CA LYS A 108 3.88 -1.68 7.33
C LYS A 108 4.46 -2.51 6.18
N LEU A 109 3.84 -2.47 5.00
CA LEU A 109 4.35 -3.15 3.81
C LEU A 109 5.69 -2.55 3.36
N ILE A 110 5.82 -1.23 3.34
CA ILE A 110 7.07 -0.53 3.03
C ILE A 110 8.18 -0.94 4.00
N LEU A 111 7.88 -1.06 5.29
CA LEU A 111 8.85 -1.56 6.29
C LEU A 111 9.29 -3.00 5.99
N ILE A 112 8.35 -3.88 5.63
CA ILE A 112 8.67 -5.28 5.27
C ILE A 112 9.59 -5.34 4.05
N TYR A 113 9.33 -4.55 3.00
CA TYR A 113 10.17 -4.50 1.80
C TYR A 113 11.53 -3.82 2.05
N ASN A 114 11.60 -2.88 3.00
CA ASN A 114 12.85 -2.25 3.37
C ASN A 114 13.73 -3.17 4.23
N ASP A 115 13.17 -4.11 5.00
CA ASP A 115 13.93 -5.08 5.78
C ASP A 115 14.15 -6.40 5.02
N PRO A 116 15.39 -6.76 4.65
CA PRO A 116 15.65 -7.87 3.75
C PRO A 116 15.28 -9.24 4.36
N SER A 117 15.33 -9.37 5.69
CA SER A 117 14.91 -10.56 6.41
C SER A 117 13.38 -10.72 6.47
N LEU A 118 12.65 -9.61 6.60
CA LEU A 118 11.19 -9.59 6.55
C LEU A 118 10.71 -9.79 5.12
N PHE A 119 11.41 -9.23 4.14
CA PHE A 119 11.17 -9.45 2.72
C PHE A 119 11.34 -10.92 2.31
N CYS A 120 12.43 -11.60 2.71
CA CYS A 120 12.57 -13.05 2.41
C CYS A 120 11.46 -13.86 3.10
N LYS A 121 11.06 -13.53 4.34
CA LYS A 121 9.91 -14.18 5.01
C LYS A 121 8.57 -13.91 4.32
N HIS A 122 8.37 -12.72 3.81
CA HIS A 122 7.15 -12.34 3.08
C HIS A 122 7.08 -13.07 1.73
N LEU A 123 8.20 -13.17 1.01
CA LEU A 123 8.34 -13.98 -0.21
C LEU A 123 8.05 -15.47 0.05
N ILE A 124 8.53 -16.01 1.17
CA ILE A 124 8.32 -17.43 1.55
C ILE A 124 6.82 -17.76 1.73
N ASN A 125 6.01 -16.79 2.14
CA ASN A 125 4.57 -16.97 2.32
C ASN A 125 3.76 -16.79 1.03
N LYS A 126 4.36 -16.35 -0.08
CA LYS A 126 3.71 -16.34 -1.39
C LYS A 126 3.84 -17.72 -2.06
N PRO A 127 2.74 -18.30 -2.59
CA PRO A 127 2.75 -19.64 -3.21
C PRO A 127 3.20 -19.66 -4.67
N GLU A 128 3.47 -18.51 -5.28
CA GLU A 128 3.96 -18.41 -6.66
C GLU A 128 5.45 -18.79 -6.71
N GLU A 129 5.86 -19.45 -7.79
CA GLU A 129 7.24 -19.88 -8.09
C GLU A 129 8.19 -18.67 -8.23
N CYS A 130 8.46 -17.98 -7.13
CA CYS A 130 9.35 -16.83 -7.06
C CYS A 130 10.84 -17.26 -7.06
N LEU A 131 11.18 -18.26 -7.87
CA LEU A 131 12.49 -18.90 -7.91
C LEU A 131 13.57 -17.88 -8.30
N LEU A 132 13.27 -17.03 -9.29
CA LEU A 132 14.15 -15.96 -9.75
C LEU A 132 14.35 -14.88 -8.69
N GLU A 133 13.32 -14.51 -7.94
CA GLU A 133 13.37 -13.50 -6.90
C GLU A 133 14.15 -13.98 -5.67
N PHE A 134 14.05 -15.27 -5.32
CA PHE A 134 14.91 -15.87 -4.30
C PHE A 134 16.38 -15.89 -4.73
N ILE A 135 16.67 -16.17 -6.01
CA ILE A 135 18.05 -16.15 -6.55
C ILE A 135 18.64 -14.75 -6.50
N ASP A 136 17.90 -13.72 -6.93
CA ASP A 136 18.41 -12.34 -6.86
C ASP A 136 18.54 -11.82 -5.42
N LEU A 137 17.66 -12.26 -4.52
CA LEU A 137 17.78 -11.95 -3.09
C LEU A 137 18.98 -12.67 -2.45
N ALA A 138 19.28 -13.90 -2.86
CA ALA A 138 20.47 -14.63 -2.44
C ALA A 138 21.75 -13.96 -2.97
N LYS A 139 21.77 -13.53 -4.23
CA LYS A 139 22.89 -12.77 -4.81
C LYS A 139 23.15 -11.47 -4.06
N TYR A 140 22.08 -10.76 -3.69
CA TYR A 140 22.16 -9.57 -2.83
C TYR A 140 22.70 -9.90 -1.43
N ALA A 141 22.22 -10.97 -0.80
CA ALA A 141 22.66 -11.40 0.53
C ALA A 141 24.13 -11.81 0.56
N ALA A 142 24.60 -12.51 -0.49
CA ALA A 142 25.99 -12.90 -0.67
C ALA A 142 26.91 -11.68 -0.82
N LYS A 143 26.48 -10.66 -1.59
CA LYS A 143 27.24 -9.40 -1.77
C LYS A 143 27.38 -8.60 -0.48
N ARG A 144 26.49 -8.79 0.49
CA ARG A 144 26.50 -8.12 1.80
C ARG A 144 26.98 -9.01 2.96
N GLU A 145 27.57 -10.18 2.65
CA GLU A 145 28.05 -11.16 3.63
C GLU A 145 27.00 -11.60 4.67
N ASN A 146 25.71 -11.48 4.35
CA ASN A 146 24.64 -11.87 5.25
C ASN A 146 24.31 -13.37 5.07
N ILE A 147 25.17 -14.20 5.65
CA ILE A 147 25.19 -15.67 5.49
C ILE A 147 23.85 -16.30 5.92
N ASN A 148 23.20 -15.76 6.96
CA ASN A 148 21.91 -16.28 7.45
C ASN A 148 20.78 -16.06 6.43
N LEU A 149 20.75 -14.88 5.80
CA LEU A 149 19.76 -14.55 4.78
C LEU A 149 20.03 -15.35 3.50
N TYR A 150 21.30 -15.45 3.10
CA TYR A 150 21.73 -16.24 1.95
C TYR A 150 21.32 -17.72 2.09
N ASN A 151 21.64 -18.35 3.22
CA ASN A 151 21.30 -19.75 3.48
C ASN A 151 19.79 -19.98 3.50
N SER A 152 19.01 -19.04 4.06
CA SER A 152 17.55 -19.14 4.12
C SER A 152 16.93 -19.08 2.72
N CYS A 153 17.35 -18.12 1.89
CA CYS A 153 16.79 -17.97 0.56
C CYS A 153 17.32 -19.09 -0.40
N MET A 154 18.60 -19.53 -0.28
CA MET A 154 19.13 -20.67 -1.05
C MET A 154 18.48 -22.00 -0.71
N ARG A 155 18.17 -22.27 0.58
CA ARG A 155 17.44 -23.49 0.95
C ARG A 155 16.11 -23.58 0.22
N ARG A 156 15.43 -22.45 0.04
CA ARG A 156 14.15 -22.40 -0.67
C ARG A 156 14.28 -22.56 -2.17
N VAL A 157 15.35 -22.02 -2.77
CA VAL A 157 15.71 -22.28 -4.18
C VAL A 157 15.89 -23.78 -4.42
N TYR A 158 16.63 -24.47 -3.53
CA TYR A 158 16.81 -25.92 -3.62
C TYR A 158 15.51 -26.70 -3.46
N GLU A 159 14.64 -26.33 -2.51
CA GLU A 159 13.33 -26.98 -2.31
C GLU A 159 12.38 -26.80 -3.51
N LEU A 160 12.46 -25.69 -4.23
CA LEU A 160 11.66 -25.46 -5.44
C LEU A 160 12.20 -26.25 -6.64
N LEU A 161 13.52 -26.22 -6.86
CA LEU A 161 14.18 -26.97 -7.94
C LEU A 161 13.99 -28.49 -7.78
N SER A 162 14.08 -29.02 -6.57
CA SER A 162 13.87 -30.45 -6.31
C SER A 162 12.43 -30.90 -6.56
N LYS A 163 11.47 -29.97 -6.57
CA LYS A 163 10.06 -30.28 -6.80
C LYS A 163 9.71 -30.27 -8.29
N ASP A 164 10.44 -29.50 -9.10
CA ASP A 164 10.34 -29.51 -10.57
C ASP A 164 10.97 -30.76 -11.19
N ASP A 165 11.99 -31.36 -10.55
CA ASP A 165 12.64 -32.60 -11.02
C ASP A 165 11.79 -33.88 -10.79
N GLU A 166 10.68 -33.81 -10.04
CA GLU A 166 9.78 -34.95 -9.74
C GLU A 166 8.52 -35.02 -10.64
N LEU A 167 8.37 -34.13 -11.62
CA LEU A 167 7.26 -34.07 -12.59
C LEU A 167 7.67 -34.56 -14.00
#